data_AF-A0A3P7K7E9-F1
#
_entry.id   AF-A0A3P7K7E9-F1
#
_cell.length_a   1.000
_cell.length_b   1.000
_cell.length_c   1.000
_cell.angle_alpha   90.00
_cell.angle_beta   90.00
_cell.angle_gamma   90.00
#
_symmetry.space_group_name_H-M   'P 1'
#
loop_
_entity.id
_entity.type
_entity.pdbx_description
1 polymer ?
#
loop_
_entity_poly.entity_id
_entity_poly.type
_entity_poly.pdbx_seq_one_letter_code
_entity_poly.pdbx_strand_id
1 'polypeptide(L)'
;MFILTLRRKKEGNLWKTVYQKVLCACSSMSSGREELASWDFSFPPDKPTSLYPRSWTYYSIPEFSFTLCIRQVSPDSSPVTVFIIDAENRSDVHLQVSITFTFRNGTGYQKWCSESVCKADIFEENDGSSL
;
A
#
# COMPACT_ATOMS: atom_id res chain seq x y z
N MET A 1 -3.52 -0.24 -6.24
CA MET A 1 -3.13 0.93 -5.42
C MET A 1 -2.54 0.41 -4.13
N PHE A 2 -1.60 1.14 -3.54
CA PHE A 2 -1.01 0.78 -2.26
C PHE A 2 -1.45 1.77 -1.18
N ILE A 3 -1.66 1.27 0.03
CA ILE A 3 -1.91 2.06 1.23
C ILE A 3 -0.79 1.75 2.21
N LEU A 4 -0.17 2.79 2.75
CA LEU A 4 0.84 2.66 3.77
C LEU A 4 0.26 3.03 5.13
N THR A 5 0.41 2.13 6.09
CA THR A 5 0.03 2.34 7.48
C THR A 5 1.27 2.21 8.36
N LEU A 6 1.58 3.26 9.12
CA LEU A 6 2.61 3.23 10.16
C LEU A 6 1.96 3.25 11.53
N ARG A 7 2.41 2.36 12.40
CA ARG A 7 1.98 2.27 13.80
C ARG A 7 3.19 2.42 14.71
N ARG A 8 3.00 3.17 15.80
CA ARG A 8 4.02 3.35 16.85
C ARG A 8 3.57 2.65 18.12
N LYS A 9 4.50 2.05 18.83
CA LYS A 9 4.25 1.47 20.16
C LYS A 9 4.01 2.59 21.17
N LYS A 10 2.89 2.54 21.88
CA LYS A 10 2.58 3.43 23.01
C LYS A 10 2.96 2.72 24.32
N GLU A 11 3.12 3.50 25.38
CA GLU A 11 3.28 3.02 26.75
C GLU A 11 2.11 2.08 27.10
N GLY A 12 2.41 0.83 27.50
CA GLY A 12 1.41 -0.22 27.74
C GLY A 12 1.25 -1.28 26.65
N ASN A 13 2.25 -1.49 25.78
CA ASN A 13 2.26 -2.51 24.70
C ASN A 13 1.20 -2.34 23.59
N LEU A 14 0.45 -1.23 23.57
CA LEU A 14 -0.56 -0.98 22.56
C LEU A 14 0.05 -0.28 21.33
N TRP A 15 -0.25 -0.79 20.13
CA TRP A 15 0.12 -0.15 18.86
C TRP A 15 -0.93 0.90 18.49
N LYS A 16 -0.48 2.13 18.17
CA LYS A 16 -1.34 3.21 17.68
C LYS A 16 -0.95 3.58 16.26
N THR A 17 -1.93 3.62 15.36
CA THR A 17 -1.75 4.18 14.00
C THR A 17 -1.40 5.66 14.10
N VAL A 18 -0.25 6.02 13.55
CA VAL A 18 0.26 7.40 13.51
C VAL A 18 0.23 7.98 12.11
N TYR A 19 0.21 7.13 11.08
CA TYR A 19 0.16 7.54 9.69
C TYR A 19 -0.61 6.49 8.88
N GLN A 20 -1.53 6.94 8.04
CA GLN A 20 -2.22 6.08 7.08
C GLN A 20 -2.56 6.90 5.84
N LYS A 21 -1.88 6.63 4.72
CA LYS A 21 -2.13 7.34 3.46
C LYS A 21 -2.11 6.41 2.27
N VAL A 22 -2.89 6.78 1.26
CA VAL A 22 -2.87 6.17 -0.04
C VAL A 22 -1.63 6.65 -0.80
N LEU A 23 -0.84 5.70 -1.30
CA LEU A 23 0.30 5.97 -2.15
C LEU A 23 -0.19 6.20 -3.59
N CYS A 24 -0.65 7.42 -3.87
CA CYS A 24 -1.12 7.84 -5.18
C CYS A 24 -0.47 9.16 -5.60
N ALA A 25 -0.12 9.28 -6.89
CA ALA A 25 0.37 10.53 -7.47
C ALA A 25 -0.76 11.51 -7.86
N CYS A 26 -2.02 11.07 -7.80
CA CYS A 26 -3.18 11.89 -8.14
C CYS A 26 -3.84 12.40 -6.85
N SER A 27 -3.75 13.71 -6.63
CA SER A 27 -4.37 14.43 -5.51
C SER A 27 -5.86 14.72 -5.72
N SER A 28 -6.43 14.30 -6.86
CA SER A 28 -7.73 14.77 -7.30
C SER A 28 -8.76 13.65 -7.35
N MET A 29 -9.52 13.51 -6.28
CA MET A 29 -10.91 13.07 -6.38
C MET A 29 -11.72 14.17 -7.09
N SER A 30 -11.48 14.40 -8.38
CA SER A 30 -12.22 15.39 -9.20
C SER A 30 -13.48 14.84 -9.86
N SER A 31 -13.76 13.54 -9.74
CA SER A 31 -15.07 13.01 -10.12
C SER A 31 -15.93 12.95 -8.86
N GLY A 32 -17.06 13.66 -8.83
CA GLY A 32 -18.01 13.74 -7.69
C GLY A 32 -18.68 12.41 -7.30
N ARG A 33 -17.87 11.39 -7.03
CA ARG A 33 -18.23 10.10 -6.46
C ARG A 33 -17.67 10.06 -5.05
N GLU A 34 -18.51 9.82 -4.06
CA GLU A 34 -18.12 9.62 -2.65
C GLU A 34 -17.38 8.29 -2.40
N GLU A 35 -17.13 7.53 -3.47
CA GLU A 35 -16.38 6.28 -3.44
C GLU A 35 -14.97 6.54 -2.86
N LEU A 36 -14.66 5.91 -1.73
CA LEU A 36 -13.38 6.05 -1.00
C LEU A 36 -13.14 7.42 -0.35
N ALA A 37 -14.19 8.20 -0.06
CA ALA A 37 -14.07 9.51 0.61
C ALA A 37 -13.35 9.47 1.98
N SER A 38 -13.32 8.30 2.65
CA SER A 38 -12.61 8.10 3.92
C SER A 38 -11.10 7.85 3.75
N TRP A 39 -10.61 7.70 2.52
CA TRP A 39 -9.20 7.42 2.25
C TRP A 39 -8.43 8.73 2.07
N ASP A 40 -7.23 8.78 2.65
CA ASP A 40 -6.37 9.95 2.55
C ASP A 40 -5.46 9.87 1.32
N PHE A 41 -5.75 10.68 0.29
CA PHE A 41 -4.98 10.83 -0.95
C PHE A 41 -4.01 12.02 -0.93
N SER A 42 -3.80 12.68 0.22
CA SER A 42 -2.93 13.86 0.35
C SER A 42 -1.43 13.56 0.27
N PHE A 43 -1.04 12.40 -0.27
CA PHE A 43 0.36 12.07 -0.45
C PHE A 43 0.98 13.01 -1.49
N PRO A 44 2.14 13.64 -1.20
CA PRO A 44 2.74 14.60 -2.12
C PRO A 44 3.10 13.91 -3.44
N PRO A 45 2.90 14.59 -4.59
CA PRO A 45 3.29 14.03 -5.88
C PRO A 45 4.81 13.86 -5.90
N ASP A 46 5.27 12.62 -6.11
CA ASP A 46 6.67 12.29 -6.33
C ASP A 46 6.90 11.89 -7.79
N LYS A 47 8.13 12.05 -8.28
CA LYS A 47 8.53 11.68 -9.64
C LYS A 47 9.01 10.22 -9.65
N PRO A 48 8.22 9.27 -10.17
CA PRO A 48 8.70 7.90 -10.32
C PRO A 48 9.86 7.89 -11.32
N THR A 49 10.86 7.03 -11.06
CA THR A 49 11.95 6.76 -11.98
C THR A 49 11.67 5.44 -12.68
N SER A 50 11.71 5.39 -14.01
CA SER A 50 11.41 4.17 -14.76
C SER A 50 12.43 3.90 -15.87
N LEU A 51 12.75 2.62 -16.04
CA LEU A 51 13.54 2.10 -17.15
C LEU A 51 13.01 0.69 -17.45
N TYR A 52 12.29 0.55 -18.56
CA TYR A 52 11.65 -0.71 -18.95
C TYR A 52 12.64 -1.89 -18.84
N PRO A 53 12.24 -3.03 -18.24
CA PRO A 53 10.91 -3.42 -17.76
C PRO A 53 10.61 -3.07 -16.28
N ARG A 54 11.35 -2.11 -15.71
CA ARG A 54 11.34 -1.80 -14.27
C ARG A 54 10.92 -0.36 -14.00
N SER A 55 10.25 -0.15 -12.88
CA SER A 55 10.03 1.19 -12.32
C SER A 55 10.23 1.20 -10.82
N TRP A 56 10.65 2.35 -10.31
CA TRP A 56 10.92 2.63 -8.92
C TRP A 56 10.09 3.84 -8.50
N THR A 57 9.35 3.67 -7.41
CA THR A 57 8.67 4.76 -6.75
C THR A 57 9.18 4.85 -5.32
N TYR A 58 9.75 6.00 -4.99
CA TYR A 58 10.19 6.30 -3.64
C TYR A 58 9.08 7.07 -2.92
N TYR A 59 8.93 6.81 -1.64
CA TYR A 59 8.00 7.50 -0.77
C TYR A 59 8.77 7.88 0.50
N SER A 60 9.18 9.14 0.55
CA SER A 60 9.86 9.69 1.73
C SER A 60 8.81 10.26 2.69
N ILE A 61 8.92 9.89 3.97
CA ILE A 61 8.03 10.37 5.04
C ILE A 61 8.91 11.00 6.12
N PRO A 62 9.30 12.26 5.92
CA PRO A 62 10.30 12.92 6.77
C PRO A 62 9.90 12.97 8.24
N GLU A 63 8.60 13.15 8.52
CA GLU A 63 8.01 13.20 9.87
C GLU A 63 8.35 11.96 10.72
N PHE A 64 8.55 10.80 10.09
CA PHE A 64 8.87 9.55 10.76
C PHE A 64 10.28 9.03 10.40
N SER A 65 11.09 9.81 9.67
CA SER A 65 12.39 9.37 9.13
C SER A 65 12.31 7.99 8.46
N PHE A 66 11.21 7.77 7.74
CA PHE A 66 10.89 6.50 7.10
C PHE A 66 10.88 6.67 5.59
N THR A 67 11.45 5.70 4.87
CA THR A 67 11.48 5.68 3.42
C THR A 67 10.96 4.33 2.92
N LEU A 68 10.04 4.36 1.96
CA LEU A 68 9.53 3.18 1.28
C LEU A 68 9.91 3.26 -0.19
N CYS A 69 10.49 2.19 -0.73
CA CYS A 69 10.71 2.03 -2.15
C CYS A 69 9.83 0.88 -2.65
N ILE A 70 9.01 1.14 -3.66
CA ILE A 70 8.27 0.12 -4.39
C ILE A 70 8.88 -0.02 -5.77
N ARG A 71 9.37 -1.22 -6.09
CA ARG A 71 9.91 -1.59 -7.38
C ARG A 71 8.92 -2.46 -8.12
N GLN A 72 8.41 -1.97 -9.23
CA GLN A 72 7.55 -2.73 -10.11
C GLN A 72 8.38 -3.37 -11.21
N VAL A 73 8.24 -4.68 -11.41
CA VAL A 73 8.90 -5.43 -12.47
C VAL A 73 7.85 -6.22 -13.24
N SER A 74 7.80 -6.02 -14.54
CA SER A 74 6.89 -6.75 -15.43
C SER A 74 7.71 -7.65 -16.37
N PRO A 75 7.66 -8.98 -16.25
CA PRO A 75 8.32 -9.88 -17.19
C PRO A 75 7.69 -9.80 -18.60
N ASP A 76 8.52 -9.91 -19.63
CA ASP A 76 8.11 -9.65 -21.03
C ASP A 76 7.07 -10.63 -21.60
N SER A 77 6.97 -11.84 -21.04
CA SER A 77 6.20 -12.94 -21.63
C SER A 77 5.04 -13.44 -20.78
N SER A 78 4.66 -12.76 -19.69
CA SER A 78 3.58 -13.21 -18.80
C SER A 78 2.75 -12.04 -18.28
N PRO A 79 1.43 -12.20 -18.11
CA PRO A 79 0.54 -11.16 -17.58
C PRO A 79 0.67 -11.06 -16.04
N VAL A 80 1.91 -10.89 -15.57
CA VAL A 80 2.28 -10.85 -14.16
C VAL A 80 3.03 -9.55 -13.90
N THR A 81 2.93 -9.04 -12.69
CA THR A 81 3.76 -7.94 -12.23
C THR A 81 4.21 -8.24 -10.80
N VAL A 82 5.49 -8.06 -10.55
CA VAL A 82 6.10 -8.25 -9.24
C VAL A 82 6.30 -6.88 -8.61
N PHE A 83 5.81 -6.73 -7.38
CA PHE A 83 6.07 -5.55 -6.56
C PHE A 83 7.06 -5.95 -5.48
N ILE A 84 8.29 -5.44 -5.58
CA ILE A 84 9.32 -5.62 -4.57
C ILE A 84 9.34 -4.38 -3.69
N ILE A 85 9.20 -4.59 -2.40
CA ILE A 85 8.99 -3.51 -1.44
C ILE A 85 10.17 -3.50 -0.48
N ASP A 86 10.90 -2.38 -0.49
CA ASP A 86 12.02 -2.12 0.40
C ASP A 86 11.60 -1.02 1.38
N ALA A 87 11.58 -1.33 2.69
CA ALA A 87 11.16 -0.42 3.76
C ALA A 87 12.34 -0.09 4.68
N GLU A 88 12.69 1.19 4.78
CA GLU A 88 13.83 1.66 5.56
C GLU A 88 13.36 2.59 6.69
N ASN A 89 13.60 2.18 7.93
CA ASN A 89 13.37 3.00 9.11
C ASN A 89 14.71 3.59 9.58
N ARG A 90 14.88 4.92 9.46
CA ARG A 90 16.05 5.65 9.97
C ARG A 90 15.78 6.34 11.30
N SER A 91 14.61 6.13 11.90
CA SER A 91 14.28 6.68 13.21
C SER A 91 14.76 5.79 14.35
N ASP A 92 14.96 6.38 15.52
CA ASP A 92 15.26 5.64 16.77
C ASP A 92 14.01 4.97 17.39
N VAL A 93 12.87 5.03 16.69
CA VAL A 93 11.59 4.55 17.19
C VAL A 93 11.22 3.26 16.48
N HIS A 94 10.72 2.29 17.27
CA HIS A 94 10.16 1.08 16.70
C HIS A 94 8.82 1.38 16.01
N LEU A 95 8.81 1.24 14.68
CA LEU A 95 7.63 1.39 13.84
C LEU A 95 7.15 0.02 13.36
N GLN A 96 5.85 -0.20 13.41
CA GLN A 96 5.20 -1.31 12.72
C GLN A 96 4.66 -0.78 11.39
N VAL A 97 5.13 -1.38 10.30
CA VAL A 97 4.79 -0.99 8.94
C VAL A 97 3.81 -2.01 8.38
N SER A 98 2.74 -1.54 7.75
CA SER A 98 1.79 -2.39 7.01
C SER A 98 1.53 -1.78 5.65
N ILE A 99 1.60 -2.62 4.61
CA ILE A 99 1.43 -2.20 3.22
C ILE A 99 0.27 -3.00 2.65
N THR A 100 -0.79 -2.29 2.29
CA THR A 100 -2.01 -2.92 1.76
C THR A 100 -2.07 -2.70 0.26
N PHE A 101 -2.11 -3.80 -0.50
CA PHE A 101 -2.39 -3.76 -1.93
C PHE A 101 -3.90 -3.87 -2.17
N THR A 102 -4.46 -2.91 -2.89
CA THR A 102 -5.87 -2.89 -3.27
C THR A 102 -6.01 -2.88 -4.79
N PHE A 103 -6.89 -3.72 -5.32
CA PHE A 103 -7.16 -3.79 -6.75
C PHE A 103 -8.66 -3.98 -6.97
N ARG A 104 -9.24 -3.19 -7.87
CA ARG A 104 -10.65 -3.34 -8.25
C ARG A 104 -10.78 -4.55 -9.17
N ASN A 105 -11.82 -5.36 -8.96
CA ASN A 105 -12.15 -6.44 -9.88
C ASN A 105 -12.33 -5.88 -11.32
N GLY A 106 -11.52 -6.37 -12.25
CA GLY A 106 -11.45 -5.91 -13.64
C GLY A 106 -12.29 -6.72 -14.64
N THR A 107 -13.06 -7.71 -14.19
CA THR A 107 -13.81 -8.63 -15.10
C THR A 107 -14.96 -7.97 -15.86
N GLY A 108 -15.30 -6.71 -15.57
CA GLY A 108 -16.29 -5.92 -16.32
C GLY A 108 -17.74 -6.43 -16.24
N TYR A 109 -18.01 -7.45 -15.43
CA TYR A 109 -19.34 -8.05 -15.34
C TYR A 109 -20.21 -7.25 -14.36
N GLN A 110 -21.33 -6.72 -14.89
CA GLN A 110 -22.21 -5.72 -14.25
C GLN A 110 -22.64 -6.08 -12.82
N LYS A 111 -22.82 -7.38 -12.53
CA LYS A 111 -23.18 -7.86 -11.19
C LYS A 111 -22.14 -7.51 -10.12
N TRP A 112 -20.84 -7.56 -10.45
CA TRP A 112 -19.76 -7.25 -9.49
C TRP A 112 -19.57 -5.75 -9.29
N CYS A 113 -20.13 -4.91 -10.17
CA CYS A 113 -20.18 -3.46 -9.96
C CYS A 113 -21.14 -3.07 -8.82
N SER A 114 -22.04 -3.98 -8.40
CA SER A 114 -23.04 -3.75 -7.36
C SER A 114 -22.76 -4.51 -6.05
N GLU A 115 -21.64 -5.24 -5.96
CA GLU A 115 -21.27 -5.95 -4.72
C GLU A 115 -20.51 -5.00 -3.78
N SER A 116 -21.26 -4.28 -2.96
CA SER A 116 -20.75 -3.40 -1.89
C SER A 116 -20.23 -4.17 -0.66
N VAL A 117 -20.11 -5.50 -0.74
CA VAL A 117 -19.82 -6.35 0.42
C VAL A 117 -18.31 -6.60 0.52
N CYS A 118 -17.63 -5.76 1.30
CA CYS A 118 -16.26 -6.02 1.71
C CYS A 118 -16.21 -7.27 2.61
N LYS A 119 -15.46 -8.29 2.20
CA LYS A 119 -15.09 -9.43 3.05
C LYS A 119 -13.60 -9.37 3.32
N ALA A 120 -13.21 -9.66 4.56
CA ALA A 120 -11.81 -9.76 4.97
C ALA A 120 -11.63 -11.10 5.67
N ASP A 121 -10.73 -11.91 5.13
CA ASP A 121 -10.30 -13.17 5.73
C ASP A 121 -8.83 -13.04 6.16
N ILE A 122 -8.52 -13.53 7.36
CA ILE A 122 -7.16 -13.57 7.88
C ILE A 122 -6.56 -14.90 7.42
N PHE A 123 -5.47 -14.84 6.66
CA PHE A 123 -4.67 -16.01 6.35
C PHE A 123 -3.65 -16.19 7.47
N GLU A 124 -3.84 -17.22 8.30
CA GLU A 124 -2.80 -17.68 9.21
C GLU A 124 -1.83 -18.57 8.42
N GLU A 125 -0.55 -18.19 8.41
CA GLU A 125 0.51 -19.05 7.93
C GLU A 125 0.68 -20.19 8.95
N ASN A 126 0.14 -21.36 8.61
CA ASN A 126 0.38 -22.55 9.40
C ASN A 126 1.84 -22.92 9.18
N ASP A 127 2.73 -22.46 10.08
CA ASP A 127 4.11 -22.92 10.17
C ASP A 127 4.06 -24.43 10.36
N GLY A 128 4.18 -25.15 9.24
CA GLY A 128 4.20 -26.59 9.15
C GLY A 128 5.45 -27.15 9.84
N SER A 129 5.44 -27.10 11.17
CA SER A 129 6.30 -27.86 12.05
C SER A 129 5.53 -29.11 12.48
N SER A 130 5.54 -30.12 11.62
CA SER A 130 5.21 -31.49 12.03
C SER A 130 5.93 -32.50 11.15
N LEU A 131 7.06 -32.96 11.72
CA LEU A 131 7.71 -34.28 11.62
C LEU A 131 8.14 -34.80 10.24
#